data_AF-J7Q8L9-F1
#
_entry.id   AF-J7Q8L9-F1
#
_cell.length_a   1.000
_cell.length_b   1.000
_cell.length_c   1.000
_cell.angle_alpha   90.00
_cell.angle_beta   90.00
_cell.angle_gamma   90.00
#
_symmetry.space_group_name_H-M   'P 1'
#
loop_
_entity.id
_entity.type
_entity.pdbx_description
1 polymer ?
#
loop_
_entity_poly.entity_id
_entity_poly.type
_entity_poly.pdbx_seq_one_letter_code
_entity_poly.pdbx_strand_id
1 'polypeptide(L)'
;MRLLGYFAAQTFTAAYQRVAPIFDFAGDHRYGTIALLFAIGAVAALFLMPVFKRQVAAGLAFIALLVAIYDAGYSRRAKIDRAAWAQAEAARKAAEDKEEQRREDVVDGAFTWAREAAQRLSAEEANRAKQTKEIDDAARSSHRPGLSLPFVLQLDKIR
;
A
#
# COMPACT_ATOMS: atom_id res chain seq x y z
N MET A 1 -3.64 -15.48 -17.49
CA MET A 1 -2.29 -15.18 -16.97
C MET A 1 -2.26 -14.60 -15.55
N ARG A 2 -3.26 -13.82 -15.07
CA ARG A 2 -3.28 -13.27 -13.69
C ARG A 2 -3.39 -14.31 -12.56
N LEU A 3 -4.07 -15.44 -12.78
CA LEU A 3 -4.28 -16.49 -11.75
C LEU A 3 -3.00 -17.25 -11.37
N LEU A 4 -2.09 -17.49 -12.33
CA LEU A 4 -0.81 -18.17 -12.09
C LEU A 4 0.14 -17.31 -11.25
N GLY A 5 0.17 -15.99 -11.49
CA GLY A 5 0.95 -15.06 -10.68
C GLY A 5 0.44 -14.95 -9.24
N TYR A 6 -0.88 -15.01 -9.04
CA TYR A 6 -1.49 -14.95 -7.71
C TYR A 6 -1.17 -16.20 -6.86
N PHE A 7 -1.24 -17.39 -7.48
CA PHE A 7 -0.87 -18.64 -6.81
C PHE A 7 0.62 -18.71 -6.48
N ALA A 8 1.50 -18.28 -7.39
CA ALA A 8 2.94 -18.22 -7.14
C ALA A 8 3.29 -17.21 -6.03
N ALA A 9 2.60 -16.06 -5.98
CA ALA A 9 2.79 -15.07 -4.92
C ALA A 9 2.30 -15.59 -3.56
N GLN A 10 1.16 -16.29 -3.50
CA GLN A 10 0.65 -16.87 -2.27
C GLN A 10 1.55 -17.99 -1.73
N THR A 11 2.04 -18.89 -2.59
CA THR A 11 2.94 -19.97 -2.16
C THR A 11 4.29 -19.43 -1.72
N PHE A 12 4.84 -18.41 -2.40
CA PHE A 12 6.05 -17.73 -1.99
C PHE A 12 5.89 -17.01 -0.65
N THR A 13 4.77 -16.32 -0.44
CA THR A 13 4.48 -15.62 0.83
C THR A 13 4.32 -16.62 1.98
N ALA A 14 3.62 -17.73 1.75
CA ALA A 14 3.45 -18.80 2.74
C ALA A 14 4.77 -19.51 3.07
N ALA A 15 5.64 -19.72 2.08
CA ALA A 15 6.98 -20.26 2.30
C ALA A 15 7.85 -19.26 3.08
N TYR A 16 7.84 -17.98 2.69
CA TYR A 16 8.60 -16.93 3.37
C TYR A 16 8.19 -16.78 4.84
N GLN A 17 6.89 -16.80 5.15
CA GLN A 17 6.40 -16.75 6.54
C GLN A 17 6.88 -17.92 7.40
N ARG A 18 7.16 -19.09 6.81
CA ARG A 18 7.70 -20.25 7.53
C ARG A 18 9.21 -20.18 7.75
N VAL A 19 9.95 -19.55 6.84
CA VAL A 19 11.42 -19.54 6.87
C VAL A 19 11.99 -18.25 7.49
N ALA A 20 11.29 -17.12 7.36
CA ALA A 20 11.68 -15.85 7.98
C ALA A 20 11.96 -15.95 9.49
N PRO A 21 11.17 -16.67 10.31
CA PRO A 21 11.46 -16.84 11.73
C PRO A 21 12.79 -17.55 12.01
N ILE A 22 13.21 -18.45 11.11
CA ILE A 22 14.46 -19.21 11.24
C ILE A 22 15.66 -18.29 10.93
N PHE A 23 15.57 -17.48 9.89
CA PHE A 23 16.62 -16.51 9.56
C PHE A 23 16.74 -15.42 10.62
N ASP A 24 15.62 -14.98 11.17
CA ASP A 24 15.56 -14.04 12.29
C ASP A 24 16.21 -14.61 13.55
N PHE A 25 15.93 -15.87 13.89
CA PHE A 25 16.56 -16.56 15.01
C PHE A 25 18.07 -16.70 14.80
N ALA A 26 18.51 -17.11 13.60
CA ALA A 26 19.93 -17.23 13.26
C ALA A 26 20.65 -15.86 13.24
N GLY A 27 19.96 -14.80 12.84
CA GLY A 27 20.44 -13.43 12.88
C GLY A 27 20.67 -12.92 14.30
N ASP A 28 19.76 -13.24 15.21
CA ASP A 28 19.79 -12.81 16.60
C ASP A 28 20.78 -13.59 17.48
N HIS A 29 21.09 -14.84 17.13
CA HIS A 29 21.87 -15.77 17.96
C HIS A 29 23.27 -16.11 17.42
N ARG A 30 23.86 -15.23 16.60
CA ARG A 30 25.18 -15.46 16.00
C ARG A 30 26.27 -15.68 17.05
N TYR A 31 26.17 -15.01 18.19
CA TYR A 31 27.13 -15.17 19.28
C TYR A 31 26.82 -16.43 20.10
N GLY A 32 25.58 -16.92 20.13
CA GLY A 32 25.22 -18.22 20.68
C GLY A 32 25.96 -19.38 20.03
N THR A 33 26.13 -19.36 18.70
CA THR A 33 26.94 -20.36 17.99
C THR A 33 28.42 -20.30 18.39
N ILE A 34 28.96 -19.09 18.55
CA ILE A 34 30.35 -18.88 18.99
C ILE A 34 30.53 -19.38 20.44
N ALA A 35 29.57 -19.09 21.32
CA ALA A 35 29.56 -19.60 22.69
C ALA A 35 29.55 -21.13 22.74
N LEU A 36 28.76 -21.77 21.88
CA LEU A 36 28.73 -23.24 21.77
C LEU A 36 30.09 -23.80 21.34
N LEU A 37 30.76 -23.17 20.37
CA LEU A 37 32.11 -23.58 19.94
C LEU A 37 33.13 -23.46 21.08
N PHE A 38 33.08 -22.38 21.86
CA PHE A 38 33.93 -22.24 23.03
C PHE A 38 33.62 -23.28 24.13
N ALA A 39 32.35 -23.63 24.34
CA ALA A 39 31.96 -24.67 25.28
C ALA A 39 32.45 -26.06 24.84
N ILE A 40 32.30 -26.41 23.56
CA ILE A 40 32.84 -27.64 22.98
C ILE A 40 34.37 -27.65 23.09
N GLY A 41 35.02 -26.52 22.78
CA GLY A 41 36.46 -26.35 22.92
C GLY A 41 36.93 -26.52 24.37
N ALA A 42 36.16 -26.05 25.35
CA ALA A 42 36.46 -26.23 26.77
C ALA A 42 36.44 -27.71 27.18
N VAL A 43 35.43 -28.46 26.73
CA VAL A 43 35.34 -29.90 26.95
C VAL A 43 36.48 -30.62 26.25
N ALA A 44 36.74 -30.29 24.98
CA ALA A 44 37.82 -30.86 24.18
C ALA A 44 39.20 -30.64 24.83
N ALA A 45 39.45 -29.46 25.40
CA ALA A 45 40.70 -29.13 26.08
C ALA A 45 40.99 -30.03 27.29
N LEU A 46 39.96 -30.55 27.97
CA LEU A 46 40.13 -31.49 29.09
C LEU A 46 40.71 -32.84 28.65
N PHE A 47 40.41 -33.26 27.41
CA PHE A 47 40.82 -34.56 26.88
C PHE A 47 42.08 -34.48 25.99
N LEU A 48 42.20 -33.43 25.19
CA LEU A 48 43.22 -33.34 24.12
C LEU A 48 44.52 -32.62 24.53
N MET A 49 44.48 -31.69 25.50
CA MET A 49 45.71 -31.01 25.91
C MET A 49 46.53 -31.88 26.87
N PRO A 50 47.86 -31.92 26.76
CA PRO A 50 48.71 -32.68 27.69
C PRO A 50 49.05 -31.90 28.98
N VAL A 51 49.13 -30.56 28.90
CA VAL A 51 49.52 -29.67 30.01
C VAL A 51 48.50 -28.51 30.12
N PHE A 52 48.23 -28.01 31.33
CA PHE A 52 47.31 -26.90 31.62
C PHE A 52 45.83 -27.10 31.23
N LYS A 53 45.39 -28.35 31.05
CA LYS A 53 44.03 -28.73 30.60
C LYS A 53 42.92 -28.00 31.34
N ARG A 54 43.03 -27.89 32.67
CA ARG A 54 42.03 -27.26 33.55
C ARG A 54 41.98 -25.74 33.39
N GLN A 55 43.13 -25.05 33.28
CA GLN A 55 43.13 -23.60 33.09
C GLN A 55 42.57 -23.22 31.71
N VAL A 56 42.95 -23.97 30.66
CA VAL A 56 42.46 -23.72 29.31
C VAL A 56 40.97 -24.02 29.20
N ALA A 57 40.50 -25.15 29.76
CA ALA A 57 39.08 -25.47 29.80
C ALA A 57 38.27 -24.42 30.58
N ALA A 58 38.76 -23.98 31.74
CA ALA A 58 38.09 -22.93 32.52
C ALA A 58 38.04 -21.59 31.76
N GLY A 59 39.12 -21.20 31.09
CA GLY A 59 39.17 -20.00 30.28
C GLY A 59 38.19 -20.05 29.10
N LEU A 60 38.16 -21.16 28.36
CA LEU A 60 37.22 -21.37 27.26
C LEU A 60 35.77 -21.41 27.74
N ALA A 61 35.48 -22.05 28.88
CA ALA A 61 34.15 -22.06 29.47
C ALA A 61 33.70 -20.67 29.94
N PHE A 62 34.62 -19.87 30.49
CA PHE A 62 34.33 -18.50 30.88
C PHE A 62 34.04 -17.61 29.67
N ILE A 63 34.84 -17.73 28.59
CA ILE A 63 34.58 -17.03 27.33
C ILE A 63 33.22 -17.47 26.74
N ALA A 64 32.90 -18.77 26.76
CA ALA A 64 31.61 -19.27 26.32
C ALA A 64 30.45 -18.62 27.09
N LEU A 65 30.57 -18.52 28.42
CA LEU A 65 29.57 -17.88 29.26
C LEU A 65 29.41 -16.39 28.96
N LEU A 66 30.51 -15.65 28.82
CA LEU A 66 30.47 -14.22 28.50
C LEU A 66 29.78 -13.96 27.15
N VAL A 67 30.15 -14.74 26.13
CA VAL A 67 29.58 -14.63 24.79
C VAL A 67 28.09 -15.00 24.81
N ALA A 68 27.68 -16.02 25.59
CA ALA A 68 26.27 -16.39 25.74
C ALA A 68 25.43 -15.30 26.42
N ILE A 69 25.96 -14.67 27.47
CA ILE A 69 25.27 -13.55 28.15
C ILE A 69 25.15 -12.35 27.21
N TYR A 70 26.21 -12.05 26.46
CA TYR A 70 26.21 -11.00 25.45
C TYR A 70 25.17 -11.27 24.36
N ASP A 71 25.10 -12.50 23.85
CA ASP A 71 24.10 -12.94 22.85
C ASP A 71 22.67 -12.80 23.37
N ALA A 72 22.41 -13.19 24.62
CA ALA A 72 21.10 -13.05 25.24
C ALA A 72 20.67 -11.56 25.36
N GLY A 73 21.61 -10.67 25.68
CA GLY A 73 21.38 -9.23 25.68
C GLY A 73 21.12 -8.66 24.29
N TYR A 74 21.92 -9.08 23.31
CA TYR A 74 21.83 -8.64 21.92
C TYR A 74 20.53 -9.11 21.25
N SER A 75 20.23 -10.40 21.30
CA SER A 75 19.00 -11.00 20.75
C SER A 75 17.73 -10.35 21.33
N ARG A 76 17.73 -10.01 22.63
CA ARG A 76 16.61 -9.32 23.25
C ARG A 76 16.40 -7.91 22.69
N ARG A 77 17.48 -7.16 22.45
CA ARG A 77 17.41 -5.82 21.83
C ARG A 77 17.00 -5.91 20.38
N ALA A 78 17.59 -6.83 19.62
CA ALA A 78 17.24 -7.07 18.22
C ALA A 78 15.76 -7.41 18.03
N LYS A 79 15.19 -8.22 18.94
CA LYS A 79 13.76 -8.53 18.94
C LYS A 79 12.88 -7.29 19.19
N ILE A 80 13.29 -6.40 20.11
CA ILE A 80 12.56 -5.14 20.39
C ILE A 80 12.64 -4.21 19.18
N ASP A 81 13.83 -4.05 18.58
CA ASP A 81 14.03 -3.18 17.42
C ASP A 81 13.24 -3.69 16.21
N ARG A 82 13.17 -5.00 15.99
CA ARG A 82 12.34 -5.58 14.91
C ARG A 82 10.85 -5.40 15.16
N ALA A 83 10.38 -5.51 16.40
CA ALA A 83 8.99 -5.22 16.74
C ALA A 83 8.64 -3.74 16.52
N ALA A 84 9.54 -2.83 16.91
CA ALA A 84 9.37 -1.40 16.67
C ALA A 84 9.37 -1.06 15.18
N TRP A 85 10.28 -1.67 14.41
CA TRP A 85 10.33 -1.50 12.95
C TRP A 85 9.07 -2.04 12.26
N ALA A 86 8.58 -3.21 12.68
CA ALA A 86 7.33 -3.77 12.14
C ALA A 86 6.11 -2.88 12.42
N GLN A 87 6.04 -2.25 13.59
CA GLN A 87 4.99 -1.29 13.91
C GLN A 87 5.08 -0.03 13.05
N ALA A 88 6.29 0.51 12.85
CA ALA A 88 6.52 1.66 11.99
C ALA A 88 6.16 1.36 10.53
N GLU A 89 6.52 0.17 10.05
CA GLU A 89 6.23 -0.28 8.68
C GLU A 89 4.72 -0.53 8.47
N ALA A 90 4.04 -1.09 9.47
CA ALA A 90 2.59 -1.23 9.45
C ALA A 90 1.88 0.13 9.43
N ALA A 91 2.38 1.11 10.19
CA ALA A 91 1.85 2.47 10.18
C ALA A 91 2.07 3.17 8.83
N ARG A 92 3.23 2.94 8.19
CA ARG A 92 3.51 3.42 6.83
C ARG A 92 2.56 2.83 5.80
N LYS A 93 2.39 1.50 5.78
CA LYS A 93 1.45 0.84 4.88
C LYS A 93 0.02 1.32 5.07
N ALA A 94 -0.43 1.47 6.33
CA ALA A 94 -1.74 2.01 6.61
C ALA A 94 -1.93 3.47 6.13
N ALA A 95 -0.85 4.26 6.06
CA ALA A 95 -0.89 5.60 5.50
C ALA A 95 -0.90 5.58 3.96
N GLU A 96 -0.15 4.66 3.34
CA GLU A 96 -0.16 4.44 1.88
C GLU A 96 -1.54 3.96 1.41
N ASP A 97 -2.15 3.00 2.09
CA ASP A 97 -3.50 2.49 1.79
C ASP A 97 -4.55 3.60 1.85
N LYS A 98 -4.45 4.52 2.82
CA LYS A 98 -5.35 5.68 2.93
C LYS A 98 -5.19 6.67 1.80
N GLU A 99 -3.96 6.90 1.35
CA GLU A 99 -3.70 7.81 0.23
C GLU A 99 -4.15 7.20 -1.10
N GLU A 100 -4.05 5.88 -1.25
CA GLU A 100 -4.59 5.15 -2.40
C GLU A 100 -6.12 5.23 -2.43
N GLN A 101 -6.80 4.98 -1.30
CA GLN A 101 -8.26 5.18 -1.18
C GLN A 101 -8.68 6.61 -1.51
N ARG A 102 -7.95 7.62 -1.03
CA ARG A 102 -8.23 9.01 -1.34
C ARG A 102 -8.15 9.30 -2.85
N ARG A 103 -7.21 8.66 -3.55
CA ARG A 103 -7.08 8.82 -5.01
C ARG A 103 -8.24 8.16 -5.75
N GLU A 104 -8.67 6.99 -5.29
CA GLU A 104 -9.85 6.30 -5.83
C GLU A 104 -11.13 7.13 -5.64
N ASP A 105 -11.36 7.66 -4.43
CA ASP A 105 -12.51 8.51 -4.11
C ASP A 105 -12.57 9.78 -4.98
N VAL A 106 -11.42 10.38 -5.29
CA VAL A 106 -11.33 11.56 -6.17
C VAL A 106 -11.72 11.21 -7.61
N VAL A 107 -11.30 10.04 -8.09
CA VAL A 107 -11.64 9.57 -9.45
C VAL A 107 -13.13 9.24 -9.56
N ASP A 108 -13.70 8.57 -8.56
CA ASP A 108 -15.14 8.27 -8.53
C ASP A 108 -15.98 9.55 -8.38
N GLY A 109 -15.51 10.51 -7.59
CA GLY A 109 -16.08 11.86 -7.50
C GLY A 109 -16.06 12.60 -8.84
N ALA A 110 -14.97 12.48 -9.61
CA ALA A 110 -14.87 13.09 -10.94
C ALA A 110 -15.83 12.42 -11.95
N PHE A 111 -15.96 11.09 -11.90
CA PHE A 111 -16.87 10.34 -12.76
C PHE A 111 -18.35 10.65 -12.49
N THR A 112 -18.74 10.72 -11.22
CA THR A 112 -20.10 11.07 -10.82
C THR A 112 -20.45 12.50 -11.25
N TRP A 113 -19.54 13.45 -11.04
CA TRP A 113 -19.72 14.84 -11.47
C TRP A 113 -19.83 14.97 -13.00
N ALA A 114 -19.00 14.25 -13.76
CA ALA A 114 -19.07 14.21 -15.22
C ALA A 114 -20.39 13.62 -15.72
N ARG A 115 -20.92 12.58 -15.05
CA ARG A 115 -22.22 11.98 -15.39
C ARG A 115 -23.38 12.94 -15.11
N GLU A 116 -23.36 13.64 -13.98
CA GLU A 116 -24.37 14.66 -13.66
C GLU A 116 -24.32 15.83 -14.64
N ALA A 117 -23.13 16.30 -15.01
CA ALA A 117 -22.97 17.36 -16.00
C ALA A 117 -23.52 16.95 -17.38
N ALA A 118 -23.26 15.71 -17.81
CA ALA A 118 -23.80 15.18 -19.06
C ALA A 118 -25.33 15.06 -19.05
N GLN A 119 -25.94 14.71 -17.91
CA GLN A 119 -27.40 14.65 -17.76
C GLN A 119 -28.04 16.05 -17.76
N ARG A 120 -27.38 17.05 -17.17
CA ARG A 120 -27.86 18.44 -17.22
C ARG A 120 -27.82 19.01 -18.63
N LEU A 121 -26.72 18.78 -19.36
CA LEU A 121 -26.57 19.21 -20.76
C LEU A 121 -27.62 18.57 -21.67
N SER A 122 -27.88 17.26 -21.54
CA SER A 122 -28.89 16.58 -22.36
C SER A 122 -30.33 17.04 -22.05
N ALA A 123 -30.61 17.38 -20.79
CA ALA A 123 -31.88 17.97 -20.39
C ALA A 123 -32.07 19.41 -20.94
N GLU A 124 -31.01 20.22 -20.93
CA GLU A 124 -31.03 21.56 -21.53
C GLU A 124 -31.22 21.52 -23.05
N GLU A 125 -30.53 20.60 -23.74
CA GLU A 125 -30.70 20.39 -25.19
C GLU A 125 -32.10 19.90 -25.54
N ALA A 126 -32.67 18.97 -24.75
CA ALA A 126 -34.05 18.52 -24.94
C ALA A 126 -35.07 19.64 -24.72
N ASN A 127 -34.82 20.55 -23.77
CA ASN A 127 -35.68 21.71 -23.55
C ASN A 127 -35.56 22.74 -24.67
N ARG A 128 -34.35 23.00 -25.18
CA ARG A 128 -34.16 23.86 -26.37
C ARG A 128 -34.88 23.30 -27.60
N ALA A 129 -34.81 21.98 -27.81
CA ALA A 129 -35.49 21.31 -28.91
C ALA A 129 -37.03 21.37 -28.80
N LYS A 130 -37.58 21.42 -27.58
CA LYS A 130 -39.02 21.65 -27.36
C LYS A 130 -39.41 23.10 -27.64
N GLN A 131 -38.62 24.06 -27.18
CA GLN A 131 -38.87 25.48 -27.43
C GLN A 131 -38.82 25.82 -28.92
N THR A 132 -37.87 25.28 -29.68
CA THR A 132 -37.84 25.49 -31.14
C THR A 132 -39.04 24.87 -31.84
N LYS A 133 -39.51 23.69 -31.41
CA LYS A 133 -40.74 23.10 -31.95
C LYS A 133 -41.98 23.94 -31.62
N GLU A 134 -42.09 24.46 -30.39
CA GLU A 134 -43.20 25.35 -30.01
C GLU A 134 -43.18 26.66 -30.79
N ILE A 135 -41.99 27.23 -31.06
CA ILE A 135 -41.82 28.42 -31.89
C ILE A 135 -42.20 28.12 -33.35
N ASP A 136 -41.77 26.98 -33.91
CA ASP A 136 -42.11 26.55 -35.27
C ASP A 136 -43.60 26.24 -35.44
N ASP A 137 -44.22 25.62 -34.43
CA ASP A 137 -45.65 25.31 -34.42
C ASP A 137 -46.51 26.58 -34.21
N ALA A 138 -46.04 27.54 -33.41
CA ALA A 138 -46.62 28.88 -33.31
C ALA A 138 -46.51 29.64 -34.65
N ALA A 139 -45.36 29.55 -35.32
CA ALA A 139 -45.16 30.12 -36.65
C ALA A 139 -46.11 29.49 -37.70
N ARG A 140 -46.29 28.17 -37.69
CA ARG A 140 -47.24 27.47 -38.59
C ARG A 140 -48.70 27.78 -38.29
N SER A 141 -49.10 27.85 -37.02
CA SER A 141 -50.47 28.19 -36.64
C SER A 141 -50.81 29.67 -36.88
N SER A 142 -49.80 30.55 -36.94
CA SER A 142 -49.94 31.94 -37.38
C SER A 142 -49.99 32.12 -38.92
N HIS A 143 -49.68 31.07 -39.68
CA HIS A 143 -49.69 31.10 -41.15
C HIS A 143 -51.10 30.93 -41.70
N ARG A 144 -51.95 31.94 -41.53
CA ARG A 144 -53.14 32.13 -42.37
C ARG A 144 -52.69 32.52 -43.78
N PRO A 145 -53.08 31.81 -44.85
CA PRO A 145 -52.89 32.31 -46.20
C PRO A 145 -53.88 33.45 -46.42
N GLY A 146 -53.38 34.68 -46.39
CA GLY A 146 -54.16 35.87 -46.72
C GLY A 146 -54.33 36.82 -45.54
N LEU A 147 -53.33 37.66 -45.32
CA LEU A 147 -53.51 39.06 -44.93
C LEU A 147 -52.16 39.76 -45.02
N SER A 148 -51.99 40.54 -46.08
CA SER A 148 -50.95 41.54 -46.21
C SER A 148 -51.11 42.57 -45.08
N LEU A 149 -50.11 42.68 -44.20
CA LEU A 149 -49.96 43.86 -43.35
C LEU A 149 -48.49 44.32 -43.35
N PRO A 150 -48.21 45.57 -43.78
CA PRO A 150 -46.89 46.16 -43.78
C PRO A 150 -46.69 46.91 -42.47
N PHE A 151 -46.25 46.24 -41.39
CA PHE A 151 -45.91 46.96 -40.16
C PHE A 151 -45.01 46.15 -39.21
N VAL A 152 -43.78 45.84 -39.61
CA VAL A 152 -42.67 45.65 -38.65
C VAL A 152 -41.38 46.16 -39.28
N LEU A 153 -41.26 47.48 -39.36
CA LEU A 153 -39.96 48.16 -39.36
C LEU A 153 -39.71 48.65 -37.93
N GLN A 154 -38.43 48.77 -37.59
CA GLN A 154 -37.85 49.40 -36.40
C GLN A 154 -37.69 48.53 -35.15
N LEU A 155 -36.49 47.96 -35.00
CA LEU A 155 -35.55 48.41 -33.95
C LEU A 155 -34.15 47.85 -34.27
N ASP A 156 -33.54 48.44 -35.30
CA ASP A 156 -32.09 48.39 -35.50
C ASP A 156 -31.54 49.79 -35.21
N LYS A 157 -31.28 50.04 -33.92
CA LYS A 157 -30.47 51.11 -33.30
C LYS A 157 -30.93 51.31 -31.85
N ILE A 158 -30.36 50.56 -30.93
CA ILE A 158 -30.05 51.11 -29.62
C ILE A 158 -28.55 50.88 -29.41
N ARG A 159 -27.86 52.01 -29.33
CA ARG A 159 -26.46 52.19 -28.99
C ARG A 159 -26.32 52.15 -27.48
#